data_AF-A0A938R0L4-F1
#
_entry.id   AF-A0A938R0L4-F1
#
_cell.length_a   1.000
_cell.length_b   1.000
_cell.length_c   1.000
_cell.angle_alpha   90.00
_cell.angle_beta   90.00
_cell.angle_gamma   90.00
#
_symmetry.space_group_name_H-M   'P 1'
#
loop_
_entity.id
_entity.type
_entity.pdbx_description
1 polymer ?
#
loop_
_entity_poly.entity_id
_entity_poly.type
_entity_poly.pdbx_seq_one_letter_code
_entity_poly.pdbx_strand_id
1 'polypeptide(L)'
;MTTDTIQRIQACLTVRHNGGQKKIIDVEVLLKRHKAESVISLLKRLLKEKQKNLVALVNTDESRFEIDETIGTMFRLHLAIRRLEQEREEVKDKCPS
;
A
#
# COMPACT_ATOMS: atom_id res chain seq x y z
N MET A 1 13.32 4.67 10.18
CA MET A 1 13.20 4.01 8.87
C MET A 1 14.27 4.56 7.95
N THR A 2 14.99 3.71 7.22
CA THR A 2 16.00 4.17 6.26
C THR A 2 15.35 4.62 4.95
N THR A 3 16.06 5.43 4.17
CA THR A 3 15.61 5.88 2.84
C THR A 3 15.38 4.69 1.90
N ASP A 4 16.27 3.70 1.92
CA ASP A 4 16.15 2.47 1.10
C ASP A 4 14.87 1.69 1.40
N THR A 5 14.50 1.56 2.67
CA THR A 5 13.26 0.89 3.06
C THR A 5 12.05 1.66 2.54
N ILE A 6 12.03 2.99 2.70
CA ILE A 6 10.93 3.83 2.21
C ILE A 6 10.76 3.67 0.70
N GLN A 7 11.85 3.68 -0.07
CA GLN A 7 11.83 3.47 -1.51
C GLN A 7 11.30 2.07 -1.90
N ARG A 8 11.70 1.03 -1.16
CA ARG A 8 11.18 -0.34 -1.37
C ARG A 8 9.68 -0.44 -1.11
N ILE A 9 9.15 0.32 -0.15
CA ILE A 9 7.71 0.37 0.13
C ILE A 9 6.99 1.18 -0.96
N GLN A 10 7.55 2.33 -1.37
CA GLN A 10 6.99 3.12 -2.46
C GLN A 10 6.96 2.34 -3.78
N ALA A 11 7.94 1.47 -4.03
CA ALA A 11 7.96 0.59 -5.19
C ALA A 11 6.76 -0.37 -5.22
N CYS A 12 6.29 -0.87 -4.07
CA CYS A 12 5.05 -1.65 -4.01
C CYS A 12 3.84 -0.85 -4.50
N LEU A 13 3.83 0.46 -4.21
CA LEU A 13 2.72 1.36 -4.48
C LEU A 13 2.87 2.13 -5.79
N THR A 14 3.77 1.68 -6.66
CA THR A 14 4.02 2.28 -7.97
C THR A 14 3.78 1.26 -9.07
N VAL A 15 2.83 1.53 -9.95
CA VAL A 15 2.51 0.70 -11.11
C VAL A 15 3.21 1.29 -12.33
N ARG A 16 3.87 0.44 -13.12
CA ARG A 16 4.49 0.82 -14.40
C ARG A 16 3.58 0.37 -15.53
N HIS A 17 3.26 1.28 -16.46
CA HIS A 17 2.45 0.97 -17.62
C HIS A 17 2.91 1.79 -18.82
N ASN A 18 3.19 1.15 -19.96
CA ASN A 18 3.54 1.76 -21.25
C ASN A 18 4.41 3.04 -21.15
N GLY A 19 5.59 2.91 -20.52
CA GLY A 19 6.55 4.02 -20.38
C GLY A 19 6.26 5.02 -19.26
N GLY A 20 5.10 4.94 -18.60
CA GLY A 20 4.71 5.77 -17.46
C GLY A 20 4.80 5.06 -16.11
N GLN A 21 4.86 5.85 -15.04
CA GLN A 21 4.73 5.38 -13.66
C GLN A 21 3.56 6.08 -12.99
N LYS A 22 2.67 5.30 -12.38
CA LYS A 22 1.54 5.81 -11.59
C LYS A 22 1.69 5.35 -10.15
N LYS A 23 1.75 6.32 -9.23
CA LYS A 23 1.70 6.03 -7.79
C LYS A 23 0.24 5.78 -7.39
N ILE A 24 -0.02 4.68 -6.71
CA ILE A 24 -1.31 4.42 -6.02
C ILE A 24 -1.48 5.45 -4.90
N ILE A 25 -0.40 5.66 -4.14
CA ILE A 25 -0.28 6.67 -3.09
C ILE A 25 1.21 6.96 -2.86
N ASP A 26 1.52 8.20 -2.47
CA ASP A 26 2.90 8.62 -2.19
C ASP A 26 3.22 8.46 -0.70
N VAL A 27 3.79 7.32 -0.32
CA VAL A 27 4.15 7.04 1.07
C VAL A 27 5.42 7.77 1.51
N GLU A 28 6.28 8.19 0.58
CA GLU A 28 7.48 8.95 0.94
C GLU A 28 7.10 10.31 1.52
N VAL A 29 6.15 10.99 0.88
CA VAL A 29 5.62 12.27 1.38
C VAL A 29 4.85 12.07 2.68
N LEU A 30 4.05 11.00 2.79
CA LEU A 30 3.27 10.72 4.00
C LEU A 30 4.18 10.43 5.20
N LEU A 31 5.20 9.60 5.03
CA LEU A 31 6.14 9.24 6.11
C LEU A 31 7.05 10.40 6.52
N LYS A 32 7.24 11.42 5.67
CA LYS A 32 7.91 12.67 6.05
C LYS A 32 7.07 13.54 7.00
N ARG A 33 5.75 13.40 6.98
CA ARG A 33 4.81 14.28 7.69
C ARG A 33 4.05 13.60 8.83
N HIS A 34 3.96 12.28 8.79
CA HIS A 34 3.15 11.48 9.69
C HIS A 34 3.93 10.28 10.22
N LYS A 35 3.55 9.82 11.42
CA LYS A 35 4.08 8.59 12.00
C LYS A 35 3.66 7.38 11.16
N ALA A 36 4.49 6.35 11.16
CA ALA A 36 4.25 5.12 10.39
C ALA A 36 2.89 4.47 10.74
N GLU A 37 2.44 4.53 11.99
CA GLU A 37 1.13 4.04 12.43
C GLU A 37 -0.02 4.72 11.70
N SER A 38 0.05 6.05 11.54
CA SER A 38 -0.96 6.84 10.84
C SER A 38 -0.99 6.48 9.36
N VAL A 39 0.19 6.27 8.74
CA VAL A 39 0.30 5.83 7.35
C VAL A 39 -0.26 4.41 7.17
N ILE A 40 0.07 3.47 8.06
CA ILE A 40 -0.49 2.11 8.05
C ILE A 40 -2.02 2.15 8.16
N SER A 41 -2.56 2.95 9.09
CA SER A 41 -4.01 3.11 9.26
C SER A 41 -4.67 3.65 7.98
N LEU A 42 -4.07 4.64 7.34
CA LEU A 42 -4.54 5.16 6.05
C LEU A 42 -4.55 4.08 4.97
N LEU A 43 -3.47 3.31 4.83
CA LEU A 43 -3.39 2.24 3.83
C LEU A 43 -4.41 1.13 4.10
N LYS A 44 -4.65 0.75 5.37
CA LYS A 44 -5.68 -0.22 5.74
C LYS A 44 -7.09 0.28 5.40
N ARG A 45 -7.37 1.57 5.61
CA ARG A 45 -8.64 2.18 5.20
C ARG A 45 -8.82 2.13 3.68
N LEU A 46 -7.78 2.51 2.92
CA LEU A 46 -7.79 2.45 1.46
C LEU A 46 -8.00 1.01 0.95
N LEU A 47 -7.36 0.02 1.57
CA LEU A 47 -7.56 -1.39 1.24
C LEU A 47 -9.02 -1.82 1.45
N LYS A 48 -9.64 -1.41 2.57
CA LYS A 48 -11.05 -1.70 2.86
C LYS A 48 -12.00 -1.06 1.86
N GLU A 49 -11.71 0.17 1.44
CA GLU A 49 -12.48 0.84 0.37
C GLU A 49 -12.35 0.11 -0.96
N LYS A 50 -11.15 -0.34 -1.32
CA LYS A 50 -10.94 -1.14 -2.55
C LYS A 50 -11.68 -2.47 -2.50
N GLN A 51 -11.72 -3.14 -1.35
CA GLN A 51 -12.49 -4.36 -1.17
C GLN A 51 -14.00 -4.15 -1.38
N LYS A 52 -14.55 -3.04 -0.87
CA LYS A 52 -15.96 -2.69 -1.10
C LYS A 52 -16.24 -2.47 -2.60
N ASN A 53 -15.35 -1.76 -3.29
CA ASN A 53 -15.48 -1.51 -4.72
C ASN A 53 -15.36 -2.81 -5.53
N LEU A 54 -14.47 -3.72 -5.14
CA LEU A 54 -14.32 -5.03 -5.77
C LEU A 54 -15.62 -5.84 -5.69
N VAL A 55 -16.24 -5.90 -4.51
CA VAL A 55 -17.53 -6.60 -4.33
C VAL A 55 -18.60 -5.99 -5.24
N ALA A 56 -18.66 -4.67 -5.35
CA ALA A 56 -19.60 -4.00 -6.24
C ALA A 56 -19.35 -4.32 -7.73
N LEU A 57 -18.08 -4.37 -8.16
CA LEU A 57 -17.70 -4.72 -9.52
C LEU A 57 -18.08 -6.16 -9.86
N VAL A 58 -17.69 -7.11 -9.02
CA VAL A 58 -17.98 -8.55 -9.21
C VAL A 58 -19.49 -8.81 -9.27
N ASN A 59 -20.27 -8.17 -8.40
CA ASN A 59 -21.73 -8.30 -8.41
C ASN A 59 -22.41 -7.69 -9.65
N THR A 60 -21.71 -6.80 -10.37
CA THR A 60 -22.24 -6.14 -11.56
C THR A 60 -21.88 -6.91 -12.82
N ASP A 61 -20.59 -7.24 -12.99
CA ASP A 61 -20.07 -7.98 -14.13
C ASP A 61 -18.68 -8.54 -13.78
N GLU A 62 -18.59 -9.88 -13.70
CA GLU A 62 -17.38 -10.61 -13.32
C GLU A 62 -16.28 -10.58 -14.40
N SER A 63 -16.59 -10.16 -15.63
CA SER A 63 -15.63 -10.16 -16.76
C SER A 63 -14.92 -8.82 -16.97
N ARG A 64 -15.12 -7.86 -16.05
CA ARG A 64 -14.56 -6.52 -16.13
C ARG A 64 -13.06 -6.49 -15.80
N PHE A 65 -12.24 -5.92 -16.68
CA PHE A 65 -10.80 -5.77 -16.46
C PHE A 65 -10.47 -4.95 -15.19
N GLU A 66 -11.39 -4.08 -14.74
CA GLU A 66 -11.23 -3.29 -13.52
C GLU A 66 -11.15 -4.17 -12.26
N ILE A 67 -11.63 -5.42 -12.32
CA ILE A 67 -11.46 -6.41 -11.25
C ILE A 67 -9.97 -6.72 -11.08
N ASP A 68 -9.26 -7.02 -12.17
CA ASP A 68 -7.83 -7.34 -12.14
C ASP A 68 -7.00 -6.14 -11.66
N GLU A 69 -7.32 -4.94 -12.14
CA GLU A 69 -6.67 -3.72 -11.66
C GLU A 69 -6.92 -3.48 -10.16
N THR A 70 -8.13 -3.75 -9.68
CA THR A 70 -8.51 -3.59 -8.28
C THR A 70 -7.79 -4.61 -7.40
N ILE A 71 -7.78 -5.90 -7.78
CA ILE A 71 -7.06 -6.96 -7.08
C ILE A 71 -5.56 -6.64 -7.05
N GLY A 72 -4.98 -6.24 -8.19
CA GLY A 72 -3.58 -5.84 -8.27
C GLY A 72 -3.23 -4.64 -7.39
N THR A 73 -4.15 -3.69 -7.24
CA THR A 73 -4.00 -2.56 -6.31
C THR A 73 -4.08 -3.02 -4.85
N MET A 74 -5.03 -3.89 -4.52
CA MET A 74 -5.22 -4.43 -3.16
C MET A 74 -4.01 -5.25 -2.71
N PHE A 75 -3.46 -6.10 -3.58
CA PHE A 75 -2.26 -6.89 -3.30
C PHE A 75 -1.05 -5.99 -2.98
N ARG A 76 -0.84 -4.94 -3.79
CA ARG A 76 0.22 -3.95 -3.60
C ARG A 76 0.08 -3.19 -2.27
N LEU A 77 -1.15 -2.79 -1.93
CA LEU A 77 -1.46 -2.16 -0.63
C LEU A 77 -1.14 -3.11 0.53
N HIS A 78 -1.56 -4.38 0.43
CA HIS A 78 -1.28 -5.38 1.44
C HIS A 78 0.24 -5.59 1.65
N LEU A 79 1.00 -5.68 0.55
CA LEU A 79 2.45 -5.82 0.61
C LEU A 79 3.13 -4.61 1.26
N ALA A 80 2.68 -3.39 0.94
CA ALA A 80 3.21 -2.17 1.56
C ALA A 80 2.88 -2.09 3.05
N ILE A 81 1.66 -2.42 3.46
CA ILE A 81 1.24 -2.48 4.88
C ILE A 81 2.12 -3.46 5.64
N ARG A 82 2.29 -4.69 5.12
CA ARG A 82 3.08 -5.72 5.77
C ARG A 82 4.54 -5.30 5.98
N ARG A 83 5.15 -4.65 4.98
CA ARG A 83 6.51 -4.12 5.09
C ARG A 83 6.62 -2.99 6.12
N LEU A 84 5.64 -2.09 6.17
CA LEU A 84 5.58 -1.03 7.18
C LEU A 84 5.43 -1.59 8.60
N GLU A 85 4.64 -2.66 8.76
CA GLU A 85 4.47 -3.33 10.05
C GLU A 85 5.76 -4.03 10.50
N GLN A 86 6.42 -4.78 9.62
CA GLN A 86 7.69 -5.46 9.92
C GLN A 86 8.77 -4.50 10.38
N GLU A 87 8.97 -3.41 9.64
CA GLU A 87 9.96 -2.39 9.97
C GLU A 87 9.70 -1.69 11.32
N ARG A 88 8.44 -1.62 11.75
CA ARG A 88 8.10 -1.09 13.07
C ARG A 88 8.44 -2.07 14.19
N GLU A 89 8.19 -3.35 13.99
CA GLU A 89 8.53 -4.38 14.99
C GLU A 89 10.06 -4.53 15.12
N GLU A 90 10.80 -4.49 14.02
CA GLU A 90 12.28 -4.52 14.04
C GLU A 90 12.92 -3.33 14.76
N VAL A 91 12.25 -2.17 14.79
CA VAL A 91 12.71 -0.99 15.53
C VAL A 91 12.44 -1.12 17.04
N LYS A 92 11.38 -1.82 17.45
CA LYS A 92 11.10 -2.07 18.86
C LYS A 92 12.11 -3.04 19.47
N ASP A 93 12.49 -4.09 18.75
CA ASP A 93 13.43 -5.12 19.25
C ASP A 93 14.86 -4.59 19.44
N LYS A 94 15.25 -3.51 18.75
CA LYS A 94 16.61 -2.94 18.81
C LYS A 94 16.82 -1.92 19.94
N CYS A 95 15.78 -1.55 20.69
CA CYS A 95 15.88 -0.66 21.84
C CYS A 95 15.24 -1.31 23.08
N PRO A 96 15.96 -2.18 23.82
CA PRO A 96 15.53 -2.57 25.16
C PRO A 96 15.75 -1.38 26.09
N SER A 97 14.63 -0.85 26.59
CA SER A 97 14.55 0.19 27.62
C SER A 97 15.13 -0.27 28.96
#